data_AF-A0A938UYQ1-F1
#
_entry.id   AF-A0A938UYQ1-F1
#
_cell.length_a   1.000
_cell.length_b   1.000
_cell.length_c   1.000
_cell.angle_alpha   90.00
_cell.angle_beta   90.00
_cell.angle_gamma   90.00
#
_symmetry.space_group_name_H-M   'P 1'
#
loop_
_entity.id
_entity.type
_entity.pdbx_description
1 polymer ?
#
loop_
_entity_poly.entity_id
_entity_poly.type
_entity_poly.pdbx_seq_one_letter_code
_entity_poly.pdbx_strand_id
1 'polypeptide(L)' 'MSEPAQKTRLTIYVSTEIKRRLRVAAAKRDMSLGDYVLDGLAKRLDSDVPPGDDLLKAAESSLAFWDNPVDDEVWNDA' A
#
# COMPACT_ATOMS: atom_id res chain seq x y z
N MET A 1 23.21 -17.18 -7.34
CA MET A 1 23.33 -15.81 -6.81
C MET A 1 22.04 -15.11 -7.22
N SER A 2 21.07 -14.93 -6.30
CA SER A 2 19.82 -14.27 -6.64
C SER A 2 20.06 -12.78 -6.82
N GLU A 3 19.65 -12.22 -7.95
CA GLU A 3 19.74 -10.78 -8.22
C GLU A 3 18.93 -10.01 -7.16
N PRO A 4 19.47 -8.88 -6.64
CA PRO A 4 18.70 -8.05 -5.73
C PRO A 4 17.48 -7.52 -6.48
N ALA A 5 16.29 -7.87 -6.00
CA ALA A 5 15.03 -7.45 -6.60
C ALA A 5 15.03 -5.92 -6.84
N GLN A 6 14.69 -5.52 -8.07
CA GLN A 6 14.74 -4.12 -8.47
C GLN A 6 13.72 -3.32 -7.66
N LYS A 7 14.20 -2.36 -6.87
CA LYS A 7 13.34 -1.51 -6.03
C LYS A 7 12.81 -0.34 -6.87
N THR A 8 11.50 -0.29 -7.03
CA THR A 8 10.80 0.85 -7.66
C THR A 8 10.31 1.81 -6.58
N ARG A 9 10.33 3.12 -6.87
CA ARG A 9 9.79 4.15 -5.97
C ARG A 9 8.27 4.25 -6.16
N LEU A 10 7.52 4.11 -5.07
CA LEU A 10 6.09 4.41 -5.00
C LEU A 10 5.87 5.66 -4.14
N THR A 11 5.16 6.65 -4.69
CA THR A 11 4.75 7.85 -3.94
C THR A 11 3.29 7.70 -3.56
N ILE A 12 2.97 7.80 -2.26
CA ILE A 12 1.60 7.77 -1.75
C ILE A 12 1.23 9.12 -1.15
N TYR A 13 0.02 9.57 -1.44
CA TYR A 13 -0.57 10.75 -0.81
C TYR A 13 -1.40 10.31 0.39
N VAL A 14 -1.14 10.90 1.55
CA VAL A 14 -1.86 10.62 2.79
C VAL A 14 -2.13 11.93 3.52
N SER A 15 -3.25 11.99 4.23
CA SER A 15 -3.55 13.16 5.07
C SER A 15 -2.54 13.29 6.22
N THR A 16 -2.43 14.51 6.77
CA THR A 16 -1.54 14.80 7.90
C THR A 16 -1.86 13.95 9.13
N GLU A 17 -3.14 13.67 9.38
CA GLU A 17 -3.60 12.81 10.47
C GLU A 17 -3.09 11.37 10.30
N ILE A 18 -3.27 10.79 9.10
CA ILE A 18 -2.77 9.44 8.80
C ILE A 18 -1.24 9.41 8.96
N LYS A 19 -0.52 10.39 8.41
CA LYS A 19 0.94 10.49 8.56
C LYS A 19 1.38 10.54 10.02
N ARG A 20 0.66 11.28 10.88
CA ARG A 20 0.94 11.37 12.31
C ARG A 20 0.75 10.02 13.00
N ARG A 21 -0.35 9.33 12.72
CA ARG A 21 -0.64 8.00 13.27
C ARG A 21 0.40 6.98 12.83
N LEU A 22 0.77 6.98 11.55
CA LEU A 22 1.83 6.10 11.03
C LEU A 22 3.16 6.33 11.73
N ARG A 23 3.56 7.59 11.96
CA ARG A 23 4.80 7.90 12.71
C ARG A 23 4.75 7.36 14.14
N VAL A 24 3.63 7.56 14.86
CA VAL A 24 3.49 7.06 16.23
C VAL A 24 3.54 5.53 16.25
N ALA A 25 2.88 4.88 15.29
CA ALA A 25 2.87 3.42 15.21
C ALA A 25 4.25 2.84 14.85
N ALA A 26 4.97 3.49 13.94
CA ALA A 26 6.35 3.14 13.59
C ALA A 26 7.30 3.30 14.80
N ALA A 27 7.18 4.41 15.53
CA ALA A 27 7.97 4.66 16.74
C ALA A 27 7.70 3.63 17.85
N LYS A 28 6.44 3.23 18.05
CA LYS A 28 6.08 2.16 19.00
C LYS A 28 6.68 0.79 18.67
N ARG A 29 7.14 0.60 17.43
CA ARG A 29 7.77 -0.64 16.97
C ARG A 29 9.28 -0.48 16.71
N ASP A 30 9.86 0.68 17.04
CA ASP A 30 11.26 1.01 16.76
C ASP A 30 11.63 0.86 15.27
N MET A 31 10.69 1.21 14.37
CA MET A 31 10.86 1.15 12.92
C MET A 31 10.88 2.54 12.29
N SER A 32 11.53 2.67 11.13
CA SER A 32 11.33 3.84 10.28
C SER A 32 9.89 3.87 9.74
N LEU A 33 9.40 5.06 9.39
CA LEU A 33 8.07 5.20 8.79
C LEU A 33 7.93 4.35 7.52
N GLY A 34 8.98 4.32 6.69
CA GLY A 34 9.00 3.53 5.45
C GLY A 34 8.93 2.04 5.72
N ASP A 35 9.76 1.53 6.62
CA ASP A 35 9.78 0.10 6.96
C ASP A 35 8.48 -0.34 7.60
N TYR A 36 7.87 0.49 8.44
CA TYR A 36 6.57 0.21 9.04
C TYR A 36 5.46 0.07 7.99
N VAL A 37 5.43 0.97 7.00
CA VAL A 37 4.46 0.93 5.91
C VAL A 37 4.70 -0.29 5.01
N LEU A 38 5.96 -0.57 4.68
CA LEU A 38 6.32 -1.71 3.84
C LEU A 38 6.03 -3.06 4.53
N ASP A 39 6.29 -3.18 5.83
CA ASP A 39 5.96 -4.38 6.62
C ASP A 39 4.45 -4.63 6.64
N GLY A 40 3.66 -3.58 6.90
CA GLY A 40 2.20 -3.68 6.88
C GLY A 40 1.66 -4.07 5.50
N LEU A 41 2.20 -3.45 4.45
CA LEU A 41 1.82 -3.73 3.07
C LEU A 41 2.20 -5.16 2.65
N ALA A 42 3.42 -5.62 2.98
CA ALA A 42 3.88 -6.96 2.64
C ALA A 42 3.00 -8.05 3.28
N LYS A 43 2.66 -7.89 4.57
CA LYS A 43 1.75 -8.81 5.27
C LYS A 43 0.37 -8.85 4.64
N ARG A 44 -0.12 -7.70 4.20
CA ARG A 44 -1.43 -7.60 3.54
C ARG A 44 -1.40 -8.23 2.15
N LEU A 45 -0.36 -7.94 1.36
CA LEU A 45 -0.16 -8.49 0.02
C LEU A 45 -0.04 -10.01 0.05
N ASP A 46 0.70 -10.59 1.00
CA ASP A 46 0.82 -12.05 1.13
C ASP A 46 -0.55 -12.73 1.33
N SER A 47 -1.48 -12.04 1.99
CA SER A 47 -2.85 -12.53 2.20
C SER A 47 -3.76 -12.32 0.99
N ASP A 48 -3.67 -11.15 0.34
CA ASP A 48 -4.57 -10.78 -0.76
C ASP A 48 -4.10 -11.37 -2.11
N VAL A 49 -2.79 -11.45 -2.34
CA VAL A 49 -2.14 -11.90 -3.58
C VAL A 49 -0.88 -12.71 -3.22
N PRO A 50 -1.03 -14.00 -2.90
CA PRO A 50 0.10 -14.84 -2.53
C PRO A 50 1.10 -14.98 -3.69
N PRO A 51 2.38 -15.21 -3.38
CA PRO A 51 3.41 -15.35 -4.41
C PRO A 51 3.11 -16.57 -5.31
N GLY A 52 3.01 -16.33 -6.62
CA GLY A 52 2.70 -17.35 -7.63
C GLY A 52 1.32 -17.21 -8.26
N ASP A 53 0.48 -16.31 -7.75
CA ASP A 53 -0.72 -15.88 -8.46
C ASP A 53 -0.32 -15.07 -9.71
N ASP A 54 -1.05 -15.30 -10.80
CA ASP A 54 -0.80 -14.67 -12.09
C ASP A 54 -1.26 -13.21 -12.00
N LEU A 55 -0.34 -12.32 -11.62
CA LEU A 55 -0.59 -10.88 -11.45
C LEU A 55 -1.27 -10.26 -12.68
N LEU A 56 -1.03 -10.83 -13.87
CA LEU A 56 -1.67 -10.42 -15.12
C LEU A 56 -3.16 -10.77 -15.12
N LYS A 57 -3.53 -11.99 -14.71
CA LYS A 57 -4.94 -12.41 -14.59
C LYS A 57 -5.67 -11.68 -13.46
N ALA A 58 -4.98 -11.36 -12.36
CA ALA A 58 -5.54 -10.56 -11.28
C ALA A 58 -5.87 -9.12 -11.75
N ALA A 59 -5.02 -8.54 -12.61
CA ALA A 59 -5.25 -7.23 -13.21
C ALA A 59 -6.37 -7.21 -14.26
N GLU A 60 -6.65 -8.35 -14.92
CA GLU A 60 -7.76 -8.50 -15.86
C GLU A 60 -9.14 -8.65 -15.17
N SER A 61 -9.17 -8.90 -13.86
CA SER A 61 -10.40 -9.16 -13.12
C SER A 61 -11.08 -7.86 -12.63
N SER A 62 -11.92 -7.33 -13.52
CA SER A 62 -13.07 -6.45 -13.31
C SER A 62 -12.83 -4.92 -13.19
N LEU A 63 -13.39 -4.19 -14.17
CA LEU A 63 -13.65 -2.74 -14.08
C LEU A 63 -14.44 -2.35 -12.82
N ALA A 64 -15.23 -3.26 -12.26
CA ALA A 64 -15.99 -3.05 -11.03
C ALA A 64 -15.10 -2.84 -9.78
N PHE A 65 -13.85 -3.32 -9.80
CA PHE A 65 -12.89 -3.10 -8.70
C PHE A 65 -12.40 -1.65 -8.64
N TRP A 66 -12.38 -0.95 -9.78
CA TRP A 66 -12.04 0.47 -9.86
C TRP A 66 -13.24 1.39 -9.55
N ASP A 67 -14.44 0.81 -9.41
CA ASP A 67 -15.65 1.51 -9.00
C ASP A 67 -15.63 1.66 -7.47
N ASN A 68 -14.73 2.53 -7.00
CA ASN A 68 -14.62 2.88 -5.59
C ASN A 68 -15.77 3.84 -5.24
N PRO A 69 -16.70 3.47 -4.34
CA PRO A 69 -17.80 4.35 -3.93
C PRO A 69 -17.35 5.53 -3.06
N VAL A 70 -16.04 5.68 -2.80
CA VAL A 70 -15.48 6.91 -2.25
C VAL A 70 -15.46 7.94 -3.38
N ASP A 71 -16.62 8.56 -3.52
CA ASP A 71 -16.94 9.76 -4.28
C ASP A 71 -15.74 10.73 -4.34
N ASP A 72 -15.39 11.15 -5.55
CA ASP A 72 -14.37 12.19 -5.84
C ASP A 72 -14.63 13.49 -5.06
N GLU A 73 -15.84 13.69 -4.52
CA GLU A 73 -16.21 14.85 -3.71
C GLU A 73 -15.51 14.93 -2.34
N VAL A 74 -15.05 13.81 -1.74
CA VAL A 74 -14.36 13.87 -0.42
C VAL A 74 -12.88 14.30 -0.56
N TRP A 75 -12.33 14.24 -1.77
CA TRP A 75 -10.92 14.57 -2.00
C TRP A 75 -10.67 16.09 -2.09
N ASN A 76 -11.70 16.91 -2.32
CA ASN A 76 -11.58 18.32 -2.70
C ASN A 76 -11.98 19.36 -1.63
N ASP A 77 -12.37 18.96 -0.42
CA ASP A 77 -12.76 19.90 0.64
C ASP A 77 -11.58 20.20 1.60
N ALA A 78 -10.56 20.90 1.08
CA ALA A 78 -9.37 21.39 1.79
C ALA A 78 -9.36 22.92 1.92
#